data_AF-A0A7J5EGY0-F1
#
_entry.id   AF-A0A7J5EGY0-F1
#
_cell.length_a   1.000
_cell.length_b   1.000
_cell.length_c   1.000
_cell.angle_alpha   90.00
_cell.angle_beta   90.00
_cell.angle_gamma   90.00
#
_symmetry.space_group_name_H-M   'P 1'
#
loop_
_entity.id
_entity.type
_entity.pdbx_description
1 polymer ?
#
loop_
_entity_poly.entity_id
_entity_poly.type
_entity_poly.pdbx_seq_one_letter_code
_entity_poly.pdbx_strand_id
1 'polypeptide(L)'
;MLLKRGVVAALAAAVGATGCSDDAPTTCPIGDRARPLEIVAVHWPAGGAVEDLVDGGAVELVRPIQGGKVVYVGVRARNVDGCNVQLTAALRDPATQQVIALEQRPVRLVDGGDGWGRAESTFD
;
A
#
# COMPACT_ATOMS: atom_id res chain seq x y z
N MET A 1 64.72 28.42 27.07
CA MET A 1 64.48 27.38 26.04
C MET A 1 64.10 26.09 26.74
N LEU A 2 63.27 25.27 26.08
CA LEU A 2 62.69 23.97 26.48
C LEU A 2 61.42 23.97 27.36
N LEU A 3 60.34 24.33 26.66
CA LEU A 3 58.99 23.75 26.67
C LEU A 3 58.96 22.21 26.86
N LYS A 4 58.02 21.69 27.67
CA LYS A 4 56.88 20.85 27.21
C LYS A 4 56.05 20.30 28.38
N ARG A 5 54.81 20.78 28.46
CA ARG A 5 53.69 20.18 29.20
C ARG A 5 53.29 18.87 28.51
N GLY A 6 53.07 17.81 29.29
CA GLY A 6 52.52 16.53 28.81
C GLY A 6 51.45 16.04 29.77
N VAL A 7 50.21 16.47 29.53
CA VAL A 7 49.02 15.83 30.10
C VAL A 7 48.64 14.70 29.14
N VAL A 8 48.60 13.47 29.62
CA VAL A 8 47.99 12.35 28.89
C VAL A 8 46.88 11.79 29.76
N ALA A 9 45.66 12.19 29.44
CA ALA A 9 44.43 11.51 29.81
C ALA A 9 44.03 10.61 28.63
N ALA A 10 43.78 9.34 28.87
CA ALA A 10 43.11 8.44 27.93
C ALA A 10 42.26 7.47 28.77
N LEU A 11 41.04 7.88 29.12
CA LEU A 11 39.79 7.60 28.40
C LEU A 11 39.52 6.09 28.25
N ALA A 12 38.71 5.57 29.17
CA ALA A 12 38.09 4.25 29.07
C ALA A 12 37.11 4.25 27.87
N ALA A 13 37.23 3.26 26.99
CA ALA A 13 36.28 2.99 25.93
C ALA A 13 35.74 1.57 26.09
N ALA A 14 34.58 1.46 26.73
CA ALA A 14 33.73 0.28 26.73
C ALA A 14 32.55 0.55 25.79
N VAL A 15 32.61 0.06 24.55
CA VAL A 15 31.48 -0.03 23.59
C VAL A 15 31.88 -1.08 22.54
N GLY A 16 31.08 -2.05 22.12
CA GLY A 16 29.69 -2.35 22.43
C GLY A 16 29.36 -3.74 21.90
N ALA A 17 28.31 -4.32 22.46
CA ALA A 17 27.65 -5.50 21.94
C ALA A 17 27.33 -5.29 20.45
N THR A 18 27.70 -6.25 19.61
CA THR A 18 27.18 -6.35 18.24
C THR A 18 25.71 -6.67 18.36
N GLY A 19 24.91 -5.60 18.48
CA GLY A 19 23.46 -5.63 18.40
C GLY A 19 23.04 -6.26 17.08
N CYS A 20 21.94 -6.99 17.17
CA CYS A 20 21.20 -7.57 16.06
C CYS A 20 21.15 -6.59 14.88
N SER A 21 21.38 -7.10 13.67
CA SER A 21 21.05 -6.36 12.46
C SER A 21 19.55 -6.04 12.52
N ASP A 22 19.24 -4.78 12.80
CA ASP A 22 17.90 -4.24 12.60
C ASP A 22 17.61 -4.33 11.10
N ASP A 23 16.70 -5.23 10.71
CA ASP A 23 16.04 -5.18 9.41
C ASP A 23 15.43 -3.78 9.23
N ALA A 24 16.06 -2.94 8.42
CA ALA A 24 15.58 -1.62 8.07
C ALA A 24 15.05 -1.59 6.63
N PRO A 25 13.98 -0.83 6.36
CA PRO A 25 12.65 -0.89 6.92
C PRO A 25 11.71 -1.71 6.02
N THR A 26 10.73 -2.40 6.59
CA THR A 26 9.52 -2.81 5.86
C THR A 26 8.81 -1.52 5.42
N THR A 27 9.09 -0.98 4.23
CA THR A 27 8.38 0.21 3.74
C THR A 27 6.87 -0.09 3.79
N CYS A 28 5.97 0.86 4.07
CA CYS A 28 5.49 1.70 2.99
C CYS A 28 4.47 2.75 3.47
N PRO A 29 4.88 3.97 3.83
CA PRO A 29 4.10 5.13 3.42
C PRO A 29 4.11 5.15 1.89
N ILE A 30 2.94 5.05 1.27
CA ILE A 30 2.79 5.30 -0.16
C ILE A 30 2.61 6.81 -0.31
N GLY A 31 3.57 7.49 -0.93
CA GLY A 31 3.55 8.95 -1.05
C GLY A 31 3.81 9.67 0.28
N ASP A 32 3.18 10.84 0.47
CA ASP A 32 3.41 11.75 1.60
C ASP A 32 2.20 11.77 2.53
N ARG A 33 2.31 11.14 3.71
CA ARG A 33 1.22 11.06 4.70
C ARG A 33 0.84 12.40 5.33
N ALA A 34 1.61 13.46 5.12
CA ALA A 34 1.22 14.82 5.54
C ALA A 34 0.21 15.45 4.57
N ARG A 35 0.02 14.87 3.38
CA ARG A 35 -0.98 15.29 2.39
C ARG A 35 -2.29 14.52 2.58
N PRO A 36 -3.42 15.03 2.05
CA PRO A 36 -4.67 14.30 2.06
C PRO A 36 -4.56 12.94 1.37
N LEU A 37 -5.25 11.94 1.92
CA LEU A 37 -5.46 10.64 1.30
C LEU A 37 -6.13 10.82 -0.07
N GLU A 38 -5.57 10.19 -1.09
CA GLU A 38 -6.16 10.13 -2.42
C GLU A 38 -6.44 8.68 -2.79
N ILE A 39 -7.65 8.41 -3.26
CA ILE A 39 -8.13 7.08 -3.64
C ILE A 39 -8.77 7.19 -5.02
N VAL A 40 -8.41 6.26 -5.90
CA VAL A 40 -9.09 6.07 -7.18
C VAL A 40 -9.56 4.63 -7.25
N ALA A 41 -10.86 4.44 -7.51
CA ALA A 41 -11.43 3.13 -7.72
C ALA A 41 -10.97 2.60 -9.07
N VAL A 42 -10.65 1.31 -9.13
CA VAL A 42 -10.15 0.65 -10.34
C VAL A 42 -10.90 -0.65 -10.60
N HIS A 43 -10.90 -1.11 -11.84
CA HIS A 43 -11.30 -2.46 -12.21
C HIS A 43 -10.17 -3.21 -12.89
N TRP A 44 -10.24 -4.54 -12.83
CA TRP A 44 -9.30 -5.41 -13.53
C TRP A 44 -10.07 -6.30 -14.52
N PRO A 45 -10.03 -5.97 -15.83
CA PRO A 45 -10.56 -6.86 -16.86
C PRO A 45 -9.73 -8.15 -16.92
N ALA A 46 -10.35 -9.25 -17.34
CA ALA A 46 -9.73 -10.57 -17.31
C ALA A 46 -8.43 -10.61 -18.13
N GLY A 47 -7.30 -10.70 -17.45
CA GLY A 47 -5.97 -10.76 -18.08
C GLY A 47 -5.48 -9.43 -18.67
N GLY A 48 -6.16 -8.31 -18.38
CA GLY A 48 -5.76 -6.98 -18.84
C GLY A 48 -4.93 -6.20 -17.81
N ALA A 49 -4.69 -4.93 -18.09
CA ALA A 49 -4.12 -3.99 -17.13
C ALA A 49 -5.19 -3.49 -16.16
N VAL A 50 -4.79 -3.03 -14.97
CA VAL A 50 -5.70 -2.34 -14.04
C VAL A 50 -6.08 -0.98 -14.63
N GLU A 51 -7.38 -0.70 -14.67
CA GLU A 51 -7.96 0.50 -15.29
C GLU A 51 -8.75 1.31 -14.26
N ASP A 52 -8.73 2.64 -14.37
CA ASP A 52 -9.52 3.52 -13.52
C ASP A 52 -11.02 3.36 -13.80
N LEU A 53 -11.83 3.26 -12.75
CA LEU A 53 -13.28 3.32 -12.89
C LEU A 53 -13.71 4.76 -13.18
N VAL A 54 -14.43 4.92 -14.29
CA VAL A 54 -15.02 6.20 -14.72
C VAL A 54 -16.54 6.10 -14.65
N ASP A 55 -17.20 7.23 -14.37
CA ASP A 55 -18.66 7.28 -14.32
C ASP A 55 -19.27 6.94 -15.68
N GLY A 56 -20.32 6.11 -15.69
CA GLY A 56 -20.90 5.53 -16.90
C GLY A 56 -19.99 4.56 -17.67
N GLY A 57 -18.79 4.27 -17.17
CA GLY A 57 -17.82 3.37 -17.79
C GLY A 57 -18.30 1.91 -17.79
N ALA A 58 -17.86 1.15 -18.79
CA ALA A 58 -18.12 -0.28 -18.85
C ALA A 58 -17.17 -1.04 -17.93
N VAL A 59 -17.68 -2.04 -17.21
CA VAL A 59 -16.87 -3.01 -16.47
C VAL A 59 -17.11 -4.41 -17.00
N GLU A 60 -16.05 -5.20 -17.10
CA GLU A 60 -16.16 -6.58 -17.56
C GLU A 60 -16.80 -7.46 -16.49
N LEU A 61 -17.80 -8.25 -16.89
CA LEU A 61 -18.34 -9.32 -16.08
C LEU A 61 -17.65 -10.64 -16.45
N VAL A 62 -16.68 -11.04 -15.63
CA VAL A 62 -15.92 -12.27 -15.82
C VAL A 62 -16.76 -13.47 -15.39
N ARG A 63 -16.79 -14.53 -16.20
CA ARG A 63 -17.47 -15.78 -15.88
C ARG A 63 -16.46 -16.82 -15.37
N PRO A 64 -16.37 -17.05 -14.04
CA PRO A 64 -15.51 -18.09 -13.51
C PRO A 64 -16.09 -19.48 -13.79
N ILE A 65 -15.22 -20.50 -13.82
CA ILE A 65 -15.62 -21.89 -14.10
C ILE A 65 -16.62 -22.45 -13.08
N GLN A 66 -16.66 -21.89 -11.87
CA GLN A 66 -17.60 -22.23 -10.80
C GLN A 66 -19.03 -21.70 -11.04
N GLY A 67 -19.25 -20.94 -12.11
CA GLY A 67 -20.53 -20.32 -12.45
C GLY A 67 -20.68 -18.89 -11.92
N GLY A 68 -21.81 -18.25 -12.25
CA GLY A 68 -22.07 -16.85 -11.89
C GLY A 68 -21.29 -15.84 -12.74
N LYS A 69 -21.14 -14.63 -12.20
CA LYS A 69 -20.35 -13.53 -12.78
C LYS A 69 -19.63 -12.79 -11.65
N VAL A 70 -18.40 -12.39 -11.88
CA VAL A 70 -17.61 -11.56 -10.96
C VAL A 70 -17.13 -10.30 -11.67
N VAL A 71 -16.98 -9.23 -10.90
CA VAL A 71 -16.24 -8.04 -11.31
C VAL A 71 -15.08 -7.91 -10.34
N TYR A 72 -13.86 -7.74 -10.86
CA TYR A 72 -12.71 -7.43 -10.04
C TYR A 72 -12.62 -5.92 -9.87
N VAL A 73 -12.83 -5.48 -8.64
CA VAL A 73 -12.71 -4.07 -8.24
C VAL A 73 -11.63 -3.92 -7.19
N GLY A 74 -11.00 -2.77 -7.18
CA GLY A 74 -9.99 -2.41 -6.20
C GLY A 74 -9.83 -0.90 -6.10
N VAL A 75 -8.73 -0.50 -5.49
CA VAL A 75 -8.31 0.91 -5.45
C VAL A 75 -6.83 1.00 -5.74
N ARG A 76 -6.43 2.12 -6.33
CA ARG A 76 -5.09 2.67 -6.14
C ARG A 76 -5.17 3.84 -5.19
N ALA A 77 -4.25 3.93 -4.24
CA ALA A 77 -4.25 4.98 -3.22
C ALA A 77 -2.86 5.57 -3.01
N ARG A 78 -2.79 6.83 -2.55
CA ARG A 78 -1.54 7.48 -2.14
C ARG A 78 -1.75 8.38 -0.93
N ASN A 79 -0.65 8.79 -0.32
CA ASN A 79 -0.57 9.52 0.95
C ASN A 79 -1.15 8.68 2.11
N VAL A 80 -0.83 7.38 2.14
CA VAL A 80 -1.40 6.40 3.06
C VAL A 80 -0.34 5.47 3.64
N ASP A 81 -0.57 4.95 4.83
CA ASP A 81 0.18 3.82 5.37
C ASP A 81 -0.31 2.52 4.70
N GLY A 82 0.47 2.00 3.76
CA GLY A 82 0.12 0.83 2.96
C GLY A 82 0.12 -0.48 3.73
N CYS A 83 0.72 -0.54 4.93
CA CYS A 83 0.85 -1.80 5.67
C CYS A 83 -0.43 -2.21 6.39
N ASN A 84 -1.30 -1.26 6.73
CA ASN A 84 -2.48 -1.48 7.57
C ASN A 84 -3.75 -0.89 6.94
N VAL A 85 -4.06 -1.30 5.71
CA VAL A 85 -5.24 -0.79 4.99
C VAL A 85 -6.41 -1.74 5.15
N GLN A 86 -7.54 -1.20 5.59
CA GLN A 86 -8.83 -1.88 5.51
C GLN A 86 -9.55 -1.39 4.26
N LEU A 87 -9.70 -2.26 3.25
CA LEU A 87 -10.53 -1.96 2.09
C LEU A 87 -11.99 -2.30 2.42
N THR A 88 -12.90 -1.40 2.07
CA THR A 88 -14.35 -1.60 2.17
C THR A 88 -14.99 -1.10 0.89
N ALA A 89 -15.82 -1.91 0.25
CA ALA A 89 -16.53 -1.56 -0.98
C ALA A 89 -18.01 -1.94 -0.88
N ALA A 90 -18.85 -1.17 -1.59
CA ALA A 90 -20.27 -1.44 -1.71
C ALA A 90 -20.69 -1.30 -3.17
N LEU A 91 -21.34 -2.34 -3.72
CA LEU A 91 -22.06 -2.23 -4.98
C LEU A 91 -23.49 -1.75 -4.67
N ARG A 92 -23.92 -0.68 -5.34
CA ARG A 92 -25.24 -0.08 -5.14
C ARG A 92 -26.00 -0.03 -6.46
N ASP A 93 -27.31 -0.21 -6.39
CA ASP A 93 -28.20 0.15 -7.48
C ASP A 93 -28.24 1.69 -7.58
N PRO A 94 -27.86 2.30 -8.71
CA PRO A 94 -27.86 3.75 -8.84
C PRO A 94 -29.27 4.37 -8.72
N ALA A 95 -30.34 3.66 -9.09
CA ALA A 95 -31.70 4.18 -9.05
C ALA A 95 -32.29 4.22 -7.64
N THR A 96 -32.05 3.17 -6.84
CA THR A 96 -32.63 3.01 -5.50
C THR A 96 -31.65 3.26 -4.37
N GLN A 97 -30.35 3.33 -4.68
CA GLN A 97 -29.23 3.35 -3.72
C GLN A 97 -29.14 2.10 -2.83
N GLN A 98 -29.92 1.07 -3.12
CA GLN A 98 -29.90 -0.21 -2.42
C GLN A 98 -28.52 -0.86 -2.56
N VAL A 99 -27.98 -1.35 -1.45
CA VAL A 99 -26.73 -2.12 -1.44
C VAL A 99 -27.00 -3.53 -1.98
N ILE A 100 -26.40 -3.85 -3.12
CA ILE A 100 -26.47 -5.15 -3.79
C ILE A 100 -25.42 -6.11 -3.23
N ALA A 101 -24.22 -5.59 -2.93
CA ALA A 101 -23.12 -6.37 -2.37
C ALA A 101 -22.22 -5.49 -1.49
N LEU A 102 -21.58 -6.13 -0.50
CA LEU A 102 -20.56 -5.53 0.35
C LEU A 102 -19.31 -6.39 0.32
N GLU A 103 -18.17 -5.73 0.36
CA GLU A 103 -16.86 -6.36 0.48
C GLU A 103 -16.06 -5.61 1.54
N GLN A 104 -15.35 -6.37 2.37
CA GLN A 104 -14.44 -5.82 3.35
C GLN A 104 -13.29 -6.80 3.58
N ARG A 105 -12.05 -6.35 3.38
CA ARG A 105 -10.85 -7.15 3.71
C ARG A 105 -9.64 -6.28 4.07
N PRO A 106 -8.79 -6.74 5.00
CA PRO A 106 -7.47 -6.13 5.17
C PRO A 106 -6.65 -6.37 3.89
N VAL A 107 -5.93 -5.35 3.44
CA VAL A 107 -5.00 -5.42 2.31
C VAL A 107 -3.70 -4.74 2.68
N ARG A 108 -2.61 -5.24 2.10
CA ARG A 108 -1.35 -4.49 2.01
C ARG A 108 -1.32 -3.75 0.68
N LEU A 109 -0.99 -2.47 0.71
CA LEU A 109 -0.68 -1.70 -0.49
C LEU A 109 0.82 -1.67 -0.72
N VAL A 110 1.24 -2.04 -1.93
CA VAL A 110 2.63 -1.96 -2.39
C VAL A 110 2.77 -0.81 -3.37
N ASP A 111 3.90 -0.10 -3.32
CA ASP A 111 4.20 0.99 -4.26
C ASP A 111 4.41 0.41 -5.66
N GLY A 112 3.64 0.90 -6.64
CA GLY A 112 3.79 0.49 -8.03
C GLY A 112 4.84 1.28 -8.82
N GLY A 113 5.57 2.21 -8.17
CA GLY A 113 6.64 3.00 -8.79
C GLY A 113 6.17 4.28 -9.50
N ASP A 114 4.85 4.50 -9.58
CA ASP A 114 4.21 5.69 -10.15
C ASP A 114 3.67 6.65 -9.05
N GLY A 115 4.07 6.42 -7.80
CA GLY A 115 3.58 7.17 -6.64
C GLY A 115 2.19 6.74 -6.17
N TRP A 116 1.67 5.62 -6.69
CA TRP A 116 0.42 5.01 -6.28
C TRP A 116 0.62 3.59 -5.76
N GLY A 117 -0.06 3.30 -4.66
CA GLY A 117 -0.09 2.01 -4.01
C GLY A 117 -1.21 1.17 -4.58
N ARG A 118 -0.95 -0.12 -4.79
CA ARG A 118 -1.92 -1.12 -5.28
C ARG A 118 -1.98 -2.29 -4.30
N ALA A 119 -3.12 -2.96 -4.22
CA ALA A 119 -3.22 -4.16 -3.40
C ALA A 119 -2.19 -5.19 -3.85
N GLU A 120 -1.41 -5.72 -2.91
CA GLU A 120 -0.52 -6.85 -3.17
C GLU A 120 -1.36 -8.04 -3.63
N SER A 121 -1.17 -8.49 -4.86
CA SER A 121 -1.75 -9.73 -5.37
C SER A 121 -0.81 -10.89 -5.05
N THR A 122 -1.31 -11.92 -4.38
CA THR A 122 -0.57 -13.18 -4.15
C THR A 122 -0.55 -14.09 -5.40
N PHE A 123 -0.80 -13.54 -6.59
CA PHE A 123 -0.95 -14.30 -7.84
C PHE A 123 0.17 -14.04 -8.86
N ASP A 124 1.24 -13.38 -8.42
CA ASP A 124 2.44 -13.13 -9.23
C ASP A 124 3.44 -14.29 -9.11
#